data_AF-A0A7J7GEP7-F1
#
_entry.id   AF-A0A7J7GEP7-F1
#
_cell.length_a   1.000
_cell.length_b   1.000
_cell.length_c   1.000
_cell.angle_alpha   90.00
_cell.angle_beta   90.00
_cell.angle_gamma   90.00
#
_symmetry.space_group_name_H-M   'P 1'
#
loop_
_entity.id
_entity.type
_entity.pdbx_description
1 polymer ?
#
loop_
_entity_poly.entity_id
_entity_poly.type
_entity_poly.pdbx_seq_one_letter_code
_entity_poly.pdbx_strand_id
1 'polypeptide(L)'
;MAFMQKWVENHWAGSGKIVRKPLVITEFGKSSKDPGLSVFTDIDNLARNGGTIGGSLVWQLMAQGMDPYFHGYQIILSEDPSTDVVISRQSHQMADLSHF
;
A
#
# COMPACT_ATOMS: atom_id res chain seq x y z
N MET A 1 -10.31 6.76 -8.14
CA MET A 1 -8.90 7.14 -7.95
C MET A 1 -8.74 8.47 -7.21
N ALA A 2 -9.39 9.56 -7.63
CA ALA A 2 -9.23 10.90 -7.02
C ALA A 2 -9.42 10.95 -5.49
N PHE A 3 -10.38 10.18 -4.94
CA PHE A 3 -10.55 10.09 -3.49
C PHE A 3 -9.29 9.57 -2.78
N MET A 4 -8.75 8.43 -3.23
CA MET A 4 -7.62 7.79 -2.56
C MET A 4 -6.38 8.66 -2.62
N GLN A 5 -6.06 9.19 -3.81
CA GLN A 5 -4.91 10.09 -3.97
C GLN A 5 -5.02 11.28 -3.00
N LYS A 6 -6.18 11.96 -2.97
CA LYS A 6 -6.40 13.10 -2.09
C LYS A 6 -6.41 12.71 -0.60
N TRP A 7 -6.89 11.52 -0.27
CA TRP A 7 -6.86 10.96 1.07
C TRP A 7 -5.41 10.77 1.54
N VAL A 8 -4.56 10.14 0.73
CA VAL A 8 -3.14 9.94 1.05
C VAL A 8 -2.40 11.27 1.16
N GLU A 9 -2.57 12.18 0.20
CA GLU A 9 -1.93 13.49 0.19
C GLU A 9 -2.26 14.30 1.46
N ASN A 10 -3.53 14.30 1.89
CA ASN A 10 -3.96 15.02 3.09
C ASN A 10 -3.33 14.43 4.37
N HIS A 11 -3.28 13.11 4.50
CA HIS A 11 -2.66 12.45 5.67
C HIS A 11 -1.15 12.65 5.68
N TRP A 12 -0.50 12.59 4.53
CA TRP A 12 0.93 12.86 4.39
C TRP A 12 1.26 14.31 4.77
N ALA A 13 0.49 15.28 4.25
CA ALA A 13 0.69 16.69 4.57
C ALA A 13 0.46 16.97 6.07
N GLY A 14 -0.58 16.40 6.67
CA GLY A 14 -0.88 16.54 8.09
C GLY A 14 0.18 15.90 8.99
N SER A 15 0.59 14.67 8.68
CA SER A 15 1.63 13.95 9.44
C SER A 15 2.98 14.67 9.40
N GLY A 16 3.39 15.20 8.24
CA GLY A 16 4.64 15.94 8.08
C GLY A 16 4.62 17.33 8.69
N LYS A 17 3.60 18.14 8.38
CA LYS A 17 3.58 19.58 8.72
C LYS A 17 3.01 19.87 10.11
N ILE A 18 1.99 19.11 10.53
CA ILE A 18 1.23 19.39 11.75
C ILE A 18 1.72 18.49 12.88
N VAL A 19 1.60 17.17 12.70
CA VAL A 19 1.91 16.18 13.75
C VAL A 19 3.42 15.98 13.89
N ARG A 20 4.18 16.19 12.81
CA ARG A 20 5.63 15.97 12.69
C ARG A 20 6.03 14.54 13.11
N LYS A 21 5.27 13.56 12.65
CA LYS A 21 5.52 12.14 12.90
C LYS A 21 5.41 11.34 11.60
N PRO A 22 6.13 10.22 11.47
CA PRO A 22 5.96 9.29 10.36
C PRO A 22 4.50 8.83 10.19
N LEU A 23 4.08 8.67 8.94
CA LEU A 23 2.80 8.10 8.55
C LEU A 23 3.00 6.69 8.02
N VAL A 24 2.27 5.74 8.56
CA VAL A 24 2.12 4.39 8.01
C VAL A 24 0.66 4.24 7.58
N ILE A 25 0.44 3.80 6.34
CA ILE A 25 -0.92 3.42 5.89
C ILE A 25 -1.13 1.97 6.29
N THR A 26 -1.85 1.75 7.37
CA THR A 26 -1.93 0.42 8.02
C THR A 26 -2.94 -0.52 7.37
N GLU A 27 -3.91 0.00 6.63
CA GLU A 27 -4.89 -0.81 5.92
C GLU A 27 -5.25 -0.14 4.60
N PHE A 28 -5.03 -0.85 3.51
CA PHE A 28 -5.61 -0.54 2.22
C PHE A 28 -5.75 -1.83 1.43
N GLY A 29 -6.78 -1.89 0.61
CA GLY A 29 -7.02 -3.04 -0.23
C GLY A 29 -8.00 -2.67 -1.32
N LYS A 30 -8.07 -3.53 -2.31
CA LYS A 30 -9.10 -3.45 -3.33
C LYS A 30 -9.86 -4.76 -3.33
N SER A 31 -11.18 -4.65 -3.36
CA SER A 31 -12.04 -5.81 -3.50
C SER A 31 -11.74 -6.49 -4.83
N SER A 32 -11.60 -7.81 -4.83
CA SER A 32 -11.51 -8.66 -6.04
C SER A 32 -12.72 -8.52 -6.97
N LYS A 33 -13.77 -7.86 -6.49
CA LYS A 33 -14.97 -7.51 -7.25
C LYS A 33 -14.80 -6.26 -8.13
N ASP A 34 -13.71 -5.50 -7.98
CA ASP A 34 -13.46 -4.24 -8.68
C ASP A 34 -12.14 -4.29 -9.50
N PRO A 35 -12.09 -3.76 -10.75
CA PRO A 35 -10.88 -3.80 -11.58
C PRO A 35 -9.87 -2.66 -11.30
N GLY A 36 -8.57 -2.98 -11.15
CA GLY A 36 -7.40 -2.07 -11.24
C GLY A 36 -6.74 -1.58 -9.92
N LEU A 37 -5.43 -1.79 -9.71
CA LEU A 37 -4.69 -1.34 -8.53
C LEU A 37 -3.85 -0.07 -8.80
N SER A 38 -4.16 1.07 -8.16
CA SER A 38 -3.36 2.31 -8.28
C SER A 38 -2.70 2.78 -6.98
N VAL A 39 -2.99 2.16 -5.83
CA VAL A 39 -2.63 2.71 -4.51
C VAL A 39 -1.13 2.57 -4.21
N PHE A 40 -0.50 1.48 -4.66
CA PHE A 40 0.93 1.25 -4.46
C PHE A 40 1.81 2.34 -5.11
N THR A 41 1.45 2.76 -6.32
CA THR A 41 2.19 3.81 -7.06
C THR A 41 2.17 5.15 -6.34
N ASP A 42 1.03 5.53 -5.76
CA ASP A 42 0.89 6.80 -5.04
C ASP A 42 1.77 6.82 -3.77
N ILE A 43 1.83 5.71 -3.05
CA ILE A 43 2.64 5.57 -1.83
C ILE A 43 4.14 5.63 -2.16
N ASP A 44 4.59 4.92 -3.19
CA ASP A 44 5.99 4.94 -3.64
C ASP A 44 6.43 6.34 -4.05
N ASN A 45 5.60 7.06 -4.80
CA ASN A 45 5.90 8.43 -5.24
C ASN A 45 6.04 9.39 -4.04
N LEU A 46 5.20 9.24 -3.01
CA LEU A 46 5.29 10.07 -1.80
C LEU A 46 6.50 9.71 -0.93
N ALA A 47 6.87 8.43 -0.84
CA ALA A 47 8.06 8.00 -0.13
C ALA A 47 9.35 8.52 -0.80
N ARG A 48 9.43 8.44 -2.13
CA ARG A 48 10.58 8.91 -2.94
C ARG A 48 10.85 10.41 -2.83
N ASN A 49 9.82 11.22 -2.59
CA ASN A 49 9.95 12.67 -2.46
C ASN A 49 10.47 13.14 -1.08
N GLY A 50 11.17 12.27 -0.34
CA GLY A 50 11.82 12.59 0.94
C GLY A 50 10.83 12.85 2.08
N GLY A 51 9.66 12.23 2.01
CA GLY A 51 8.51 12.55 2.85
C GLY A 51 8.39 11.74 4.14
N THR A 52 7.42 12.14 4.97
CA THR A 52 7.02 11.51 6.24
C THR A 52 6.45 10.08 6.12
N ILE A 53 6.48 9.43 4.95
CA ILE A 53 5.93 8.08 4.76
C ILE A 53 6.91 7.05 5.35
N GLY A 54 6.44 6.25 6.31
CA GLY A 54 7.18 5.13 6.90
C GLY A 54 6.86 3.77 6.27
N GLY A 55 5.90 3.71 5.34
CA GLY A 55 5.51 2.48 4.63
C GLY A 55 4.00 2.24 4.65
N SER A 56 3.60 1.02 4.28
CA SER A 56 2.20 0.63 4.19
C SER A 56 1.99 -0.87 4.41
N LEU A 57 0.75 -1.25 4.72
CA LEU A 57 0.32 -2.62 4.97
C LEU A 57 -0.94 -2.91 4.14
N VAL A 58 -0.87 -3.96 3.32
CA VAL A 58 -1.99 -4.40 2.48
C VAL A 58 -3.01 -5.18 3.31
N TRP A 59 -4.29 -4.97 3.03
CA TRP A 59 -5.38 -5.74 3.59
C TRP A 59 -6.03 -6.60 2.49
N GLN A 60 -5.94 -7.93 2.55
CA GLN A 60 -5.06 -8.69 3.45
C GLN A 60 -4.43 -9.89 2.75
N LEU A 61 -3.22 -10.25 3.17
CA LEU A 61 -2.60 -11.50 2.71
C LEU A 61 -3.33 -12.69 3.33
N MET A 62 -3.55 -13.72 2.53
CA MET A 62 -4.13 -15.01 2.96
C MET A 62 -3.32 -16.15 2.37
N ALA A 63 -3.30 -17.30 3.06
CA ALA A 63 -2.72 -18.52 2.53
C ALA A 63 -3.73 -19.25 1.62
N GLN A 64 -3.21 -20.15 0.77
CA GLN A 64 -4.04 -21.06 -0.02
C GLN A 64 -4.96 -21.89 0.90
N GLY A 65 -6.19 -22.16 0.45
CA GLY A 65 -7.16 -22.98 1.18
C GLY A 65 -7.88 -22.27 2.35
N MET A 66 -7.72 -20.95 2.48
CA MET A 66 -8.42 -20.13 3.48
C MET A 66 -9.76 -19.57 2.99
N ASP A 67 -10.36 -20.18 1.97
CA ASP A 67 -11.59 -19.74 1.30
C ASP A 67 -12.75 -19.35 2.23
N PRO A 68 -13.02 -20.07 3.35
CA PRO A 68 -14.08 -19.69 4.28
C PRO A 68 -13.91 -18.31 4.94
N TYR A 69 -12.71 -17.74 4.91
CA TYR A 69 -12.38 -16.45 5.52
C TYR A 69 -12.32 -15.29 4.51
N PHE A 70 -12.61 -15.56 3.23
CA PHE A 70 -12.56 -14.54 2.19
C PHE A 70 -13.69 -13.53 2.34
N HIS A 71 -13.33 -12.25 2.42
CA HIS A 71 -14.28 -11.13 2.47
C HIS A 71 -14.21 -10.22 1.24
N GLY A 72 -13.42 -10.62 0.24
CA GLY A 72 -13.26 -9.93 -1.04
C GLY A 72 -11.93 -9.19 -1.17
N TYR A 73 -11.16 -9.00 -0.10
CA TYR A 73 -9.87 -8.30 -0.15
C TYR A 73 -8.66 -9.23 0.05
N GLN A 74 -8.89 -10.55 0.05
CA GLN A 74 -7.82 -11.52 0.16
C GLN A 74 -6.85 -11.39 -1.03
N ILE A 75 -5.55 -11.42 -0.72
CA ILE A 75 -4.46 -11.52 -1.67
C ILE A 75 -3.74 -12.83 -1.37
N ILE A 76 -3.79 -13.76 -2.32
CA ILE A 76 -3.09 -15.04 -2.22
C ILE A 76 -1.94 -14.95 -3.21
N LEU A 77 -0.73 -14.66 -2.72
CA LEU A 77 0.42 -14.31 -3.58
C LEU A 77 0.72 -15.37 -4.65
N SER A 78 0.58 -16.64 -4.31
CA SER A 78 0.77 -17.76 -5.23
C SER A 78 -0.26 -17.85 -6.37
N GLU A 79 -1.42 -17.21 -6.20
CA GLU A 79 -2.55 -17.25 -7.15
C GLU A 79 -2.73 -15.91 -7.88
N ASP A 80 -2.08 -14.84 -7.41
CA ASP A 80 -2.06 -13.52 -8.06
C ASP A 80 -0.61 -13.03 -8.30
N PRO A 81 0.07 -13.56 -9.33
CA PRO A 81 1.43 -13.15 -9.67
C PRO A 81 1.54 -11.66 -10.00
N SER A 82 0.45 -11.03 -10.44
CA SER A 82 0.45 -9.61 -10.82
C SER A 82 0.57 -8.71 -9.59
N THR A 83 -0.19 -9.01 -8.53
CA THR A 83 -0.11 -8.29 -7.25
C THR A 83 1.16 -8.65 -6.49
N ASP A 84 1.62 -9.90 -6.56
CA ASP A 84 2.90 -10.33 -5.98
C ASP A 84 4.08 -9.51 -6.50
N VAL A 85 4.19 -9.34 -7.84
CA VAL A 85 5.24 -8.51 -8.45
C VAL A 85 5.15 -7.05 -8.00
N VAL A 86 3.95 -6.50 -7.85
CA VAL A 86 3.76 -5.12 -7.37
C VAL A 86 4.24 -4.97 -5.93
N ILE A 87 3.84 -5.88 -5.04
CA ILE A 87 4.25 -5.87 -3.63
C ILE A 87 5.76 -6.06 -3.49
N SER A 88 6.34 -7.01 -4.23
CA SER A 88 7.79 -7.26 -4.24
C SER A 88 8.56 -6.02 -4.70
N ARG A 89 8.14 -5.42 -5.82
CA ARG A 89 8.77 -4.20 -6.35
C ARG A 89 8.67 -3.04 -5.37
N GLN A 90 7.50 -2.82 -4.77
CA GLN A 90 7.27 -1.79 -3.75
C GLN A 90 8.22 -1.99 -2.54
N SER A 91 8.32 -3.22 -2.06
CA SER A 91 9.18 -3.59 -0.92
C SER A 91 10.65 -3.30 -1.20
N HIS A 92 11.14 -3.65 -2.39
CA HIS A 92 12.50 -3.34 -2.81
C HIS A 92 12.77 -1.84 -2.89
N GLN A 93 11.84 -1.06 -3.45
CA GLN A 93 12.00 0.40 -3.52
C GLN A 93 12.09 1.04 -2.13
N MET A 94 11.29 0.58 -1.17
CA MET A 94 11.35 1.09 0.21
C MET A 94 12.64 0.69 0.91
N ALA A 95 13.14 -0.53 0.67
CA ALA A 95 14.42 -0.96 1.20
C ALA A 95 15.55 -0.06 0.68
N ASP A 96 15.58 0.23 -0.62
CA ASP A 96 16.56 1.14 -1.22
C ASP A 96 16.52 2.54 -0.59
N LEU A 97 15.32 3.06 -0.31
CA LEU A 97 15.14 4.37 0.34
C LEU A 97 15.58 4.38 1.81
N SER A 98 15.52 3.25 2.50
CA SER A 98 15.88 3.14 3.92
C SER A 98 17.39 3.22 4.21
N HIS A 99 18.21 3.15 3.16
CA HIS A 99 19.67 3.21 3.24
C HIS A 99 20.25 4.62 3.04
N PHE A 100 19.40 5.63 2.85
CA PHE A 100 19.77 7.05 2.78
C PHE A 100 19.46 7.78 4.10
#